data_AF-A0A7C9PEU2-F1
#
_entry.id   AF-A0A7C9PEU2-F1
#
_cell.length_a   1.000
_cell.length_b   1.000
_cell.length_c   1.000
_cell.angle_alpha   90.00
_cell.angle_beta   90.00
_cell.angle_gamma   90.00
#
_symmetry.space_group_name_H-M   'P 1'
#
loop_
_entity.id
_entity.type
_entity.pdbx_description
1 polymer ?
#
loop_
_entity_poly.entity_id
_entity_poly.type
_entity_poly.pdbx_seq_one_letter_code
_entity_poly.pdbx_strand_id
1 'polypeptide(L)'
;MGVNPVLNVTVAYSPVPAQVDQVALRLPAGSTLVQALQASGLPERHGLGPLESLKAGVWMKLRPLDTPLRDQDRVEIYRPLKVDPKEARRQRYRRSKATVAEGERPAA
;
A
#
# COMPACT_ATOMS: atom_id res chain seq x y z
N MET A 1 35.99 -13.43 9.47
CA MET A 1 34.52 -13.35 9.43
C MET A 1 34.14 -12.12 8.63
N GLY A 2 33.64 -12.29 7.41
CA GLY A 2 33.15 -11.15 6.63
C GLY A 2 31.89 -10.61 7.30
N VAL A 3 31.87 -9.31 7.61
CA VAL A 3 30.63 -8.64 8.00
C VAL A 3 29.68 -8.74 6.81
N ASN A 4 28.58 -9.47 6.96
CA ASN A 4 27.56 -9.44 5.93
C ASN A 4 26.97 -8.02 5.95
N PRO A 5 26.97 -7.27 4.82
CA PRO A 5 26.50 -5.90 4.84
C PRO A 5 25.06 -5.86 5.34
N VAL A 6 24.71 -4.83 6.10
CA VAL A 6 23.36 -4.64 6.64
C VAL A 6 22.67 -3.55 5.82
N LEU A 7 21.44 -3.81 5.39
CA LEU A 7 20.56 -2.87 4.69
C LEU A 7 19.67 -2.17 5.72
N ASN A 8 19.57 -0.85 5.63
CA ASN A 8 18.60 -0.04 6.36
C ASN A 8 17.39 0.17 5.45
N VAL A 9 16.28 -0.48 5.73
CA VAL A 9 15.06 -0.38 4.91
C VAL A 9 13.91 0.13 5.76
N THR A 10 12.91 0.74 5.11
CA THR A 10 11.68 1.17 5.79
C THR A 10 10.49 0.49 5.16
N VAL A 11 9.66 -0.18 5.96
CA VAL A 11 8.39 -0.74 5.49
C VAL A 11 7.26 0.17 5.94
N ALA A 12 6.39 0.55 5.03
CA ALA A 12 5.27 1.45 5.29
C ALA A 12 3.95 0.86 4.81
N TYR A 13 2.91 1.05 5.63
CA TYR A 13 1.54 0.74 5.31
C TYR A 13 0.64 1.91 5.68
N SER A 14 -0.28 2.26 4.78
CA SER A 14 -1.33 3.23 5.08
C SER A 14 -2.65 2.49 5.16
N PRO A 15 -3.30 2.39 6.34
CA PRO A 15 -4.64 1.81 6.45
C PRO A 15 -5.72 2.75 5.92
N VAL A 16 -5.59 4.05 6.19
CA VAL A 16 -6.55 5.12 5.83
C VAL A 16 -5.82 6.37 5.32
N PRO A 17 -6.49 7.28 4.59
CA PRO A 17 -5.88 8.53 4.13
C PRO A 17 -5.23 9.30 5.28
N ALA A 18 -4.08 9.91 4.99
CA ALA A 18 -3.27 10.68 5.94
C ALA A 18 -2.71 9.91 7.17
N GLN A 19 -2.92 8.60 7.26
CA GLN A 19 -2.30 7.76 8.27
C GLN A 19 -1.30 6.79 7.63
N VAL A 20 -0.08 6.76 8.17
CA VAL A 20 0.99 5.84 7.76
C VAL A 20 1.57 5.20 9.01
N ASP A 21 1.53 3.88 9.07
CA ASP A 21 2.33 3.07 9.99
C ASP A 21 3.60 2.65 9.27
N GLN A 22 4.76 2.83 9.91
CA GLN A 22 6.05 2.53 9.30
C GLN A 22 7.02 1.95 10.30
N VAL A 23 7.85 1.02 9.83
CA VAL A 23 8.85 0.31 10.63
C VAL A 23 10.19 0.40 9.91
N ALA A 24 11.19 0.95 10.59
CA ALA A 24 12.58 0.92 10.12
C ALA A 24 13.22 -0.42 10.52
N LEU A 25 13.88 -1.07 9.57
CA LEU A 25 14.48 -2.39 9.74
C LEU A 25 15.94 -2.39 9.34
N ARG A 26 16.71 -3.26 9.99
CA ARG A 26 18.07 -3.63 9.61
C ARG A 26 18.05 -5.09 9.16
N LEU A 27 18.31 -5.33 7.88
CA LEU A 27 18.25 -6.66 7.29
C LEU A 27 19.59 -7.06 6.69
N PRO A 28 19.93 -8.35 6.61
CA PRO A 28 21.09 -8.80 5.86
C PRO A 28 21.05 -8.35 4.39
N ALA A 29 22.21 -8.06 3.81
CA ALA A 29 22.33 -7.84 2.37
C ALA A 29 21.81 -9.04 1.59
N GLY A 30 21.10 -8.76 0.50
CA GLY A 30 20.39 -9.78 -0.28
C GLY A 30 19.01 -10.11 0.26
N SER A 31 18.57 -9.49 1.36
CA SER A 31 17.20 -9.67 1.82
C SER A 31 16.17 -9.22 0.79
N THR A 32 15.05 -9.93 0.75
CA THR A 32 13.99 -9.70 -0.23
C THR A 32 12.84 -8.88 0.33
N LEU A 33 11.97 -8.42 -0.55
CA LEU A 33 10.78 -7.68 -0.18
C LEU A 33 9.91 -8.45 0.82
N VAL A 34 9.65 -9.75 0.59
CA VAL A 34 8.85 -10.58 1.51
C VAL A 34 9.50 -10.70 2.90
N GLN A 35 10.83 -10.78 2.97
CA GLN A 35 11.53 -10.83 4.25
C GLN A 35 11.39 -9.51 5.01
N ALA A 36 11.41 -8.36 4.32
CA ALA A 36 11.13 -7.09 4.95
C ALA A 36 9.68 -6.99 5.44
N LEU A 37 8.71 -7.46 4.66
CA LEU A 37 7.31 -7.50 5.09
C LEU A 37 7.13 -8.34 6.36
N GLN A 38 7.69 -9.56 6.36
CA GLN A 38 7.65 -10.46 7.50
C GLN A 38 8.36 -9.87 8.74
N ALA A 39 9.55 -9.29 8.56
CA ALA A 39 10.30 -8.67 9.64
C ALA A 39 9.64 -7.40 10.20
N SER A 40 8.81 -6.71 9.41
CA SER A 40 8.11 -5.50 9.86
C SER A 40 6.98 -5.78 10.85
N GLY A 41 6.38 -6.98 10.80
CA GLY A 41 5.16 -7.31 11.56
C GLY A 41 3.93 -6.47 11.17
N LEU A 42 4.01 -5.64 10.13
CA LEU A 42 2.89 -4.80 9.67
C LEU A 42 1.73 -5.63 9.10
N PRO A 43 1.96 -6.68 8.28
CA PRO A 43 0.87 -7.54 7.80
C PRO A 43 0.06 -8.15 8.93
N GLU A 44 0.71 -8.66 9.97
CA GLU A 44 0.09 -9.28 11.13
C GLU A 44 -0.63 -8.24 11.99
N ARG A 45 0.02 -7.10 12.26
CA ARG A 45 -0.55 -5.98 13.03
C ARG A 45 -1.85 -5.44 12.43
N HIS A 46 -1.92 -5.36 11.11
CA HIS A 46 -3.07 -4.80 10.40
C HIS A 46 -4.00 -5.88 9.82
N GLY A 47 -3.75 -7.17 10.09
CA GLY A 47 -4.58 -8.28 9.63
C GLY A 47 -4.71 -8.36 8.10
N LEU A 48 -3.61 -8.10 7.37
CA LEU A 48 -3.63 -7.96 5.90
C LEU A 48 -3.77 -9.29 5.14
N GLY A 49 -3.74 -10.43 5.83
CA GLY A 49 -3.82 -11.76 5.25
C GLY A 49 -2.44 -12.33 4.86
N PRO A 50 -2.42 -13.40 4.04
CA PRO A 50 -1.19 -14.06 3.63
C PRO A 50 -0.28 -13.14 2.82
N LEU A 51 1.03 -13.16 3.13
CA LEU A 51 2.05 -12.33 2.48
C LEU A 51 2.06 -12.47 0.95
N GLU A 52 1.79 -13.66 0.44
CA GLU A 52 1.79 -14.03 -0.98
C GLU A 52 0.70 -13.30 -1.77
N SER A 53 -0.37 -12.89 -1.09
CA SER A 53 -1.50 -12.18 -1.69
C SER A 53 -1.32 -10.66 -1.68
N LEU A 54 -0.34 -10.15 -0.91
CA LEU A 54 -0.13 -8.73 -0.75
C LEU A 54 0.50 -8.14 -2.00
N LYS A 55 -0.03 -6.99 -2.41
CA LYS A 55 0.65 -6.14 -3.38
C LYS A 55 1.58 -5.22 -2.64
N ALA A 56 2.86 -5.29 -2.98
CA ALA A 56 3.87 -4.43 -2.40
C ALA A 56 4.79 -3.85 -3.47
N GLY A 57 5.47 -2.78 -3.12
CA GLY A 57 6.34 -2.06 -4.02
C GLY A 57 7.52 -1.42 -3.31
N VAL A 58 8.46 -0.91 -4.11
CA VAL A 58 9.57 -0.10 -3.65
C VAL A 58 9.48 1.25 -4.35
N TRP A 59 9.49 2.34 -3.59
CA TRP A 59 9.41 3.71 -4.11
C TRP A 59 8.26 3.91 -5.13
N MET A 60 7.01 3.68 -4.71
CA MET A 60 5.80 3.84 -5.52
C MET A 60 5.72 2.95 -6.78
N LYS A 61 6.55 1.90 -6.87
CA LYS A 61 6.55 0.95 -7.99
C LYS A 61 6.26 -0.45 -7.46
N LEU A 62 5.24 -1.11 -8.01
CA LEU A 62 4.96 -2.53 -7.74
C LEU A 62 6.18 -3.39 -8.06
N ARG A 63 6.51 -4.31 -7.15
CA ARG A 63 7.63 -5.24 -7.31
C ARG A 63 7.21 -6.65 -6.88
N PRO A 64 7.78 -7.69 -7.52
CA PRO A 64 7.66 -9.06 -7.04
C PRO A 64 8.16 -9.21 -5.59
N LEU A 65 7.53 -10.09 -4.81
CA LEU A 65 7.85 -10.32 -3.39
C LEU A 65 9.27 -10.87 -3.16
N ASP A 66 9.84 -11.53 -4.16
CA ASP A 66 11.21 -12.06 -4.21
C ASP A 66 12.25 -11.01 -4.62
N THR A 67 11.84 -9.77 -4.91
CA THR A 67 12.77 -8.70 -5.30
C THR A 67 13.82 -8.47 -4.20
N PRO A 68 15.12 -8.53 -4.53
CA PRO A 68 16.18 -8.19 -3.57
C PRO A 68 16.16 -6.69 -3.29
N LEU A 69 16.29 -6.33 -2.02
CA LEU A 69 16.29 -4.97 -1.53
C LEU A 69 17.70 -4.35 -1.56
N ARG A 70 17.72 -3.03 -1.59
CA ARG A 70 18.91 -2.19 -1.50
C ARG A 70 18.87 -1.39 -0.21
N ASP A 71 20.03 -0.85 0.17
CA ASP A 71 20.11 0.05 1.32
C ASP A 71 19.23 1.29 1.05
N GLN A 72 18.54 1.75 2.08
CA GLN A 72 17.59 2.86 2.06
C GLN A 72 16.31 2.63 1.26
N ASP A 73 16.02 1.38 0.83
CA ASP A 73 14.75 1.09 0.17
C ASP A 73 13.55 1.33 1.09
N ARG A 74 12.52 1.95 0.53
CA ARG A 74 11.19 2.06 1.14
C ARG A 74 10.26 1.05 0.51
N VAL A 75 9.90 0.02 1.28
CA VAL A 75 8.89 -0.97 0.94
C VAL A 75 7.51 -0.44 1.32
N GLU A 76 6.55 -0.55 0.43
CA GLU A 76 5.19 -0.04 0.59
C GLU A 76 4.18 -1.16 0.40
N ILE A 77 3.25 -1.34 1.34
CA ILE A 77 2.15 -2.31 1.22
C ILE A 77 0.92 -1.60 0.64
N TYR A 78 0.40 -2.09 -0.47
CA TYR A 78 -0.76 -1.54 -1.16
C TYR A 78 -2.04 -2.28 -0.79
N ARG A 79 -3.12 -1.50 -0.66
CA ARG A 79 -4.46 -2.05 -0.41
C ARG A 79 -5.07 -2.59 -1.71
N PRO A 80 -5.79 -3.72 -1.67
CA PRO A 80 -6.61 -4.15 -2.80
C PRO A 80 -7.67 -3.09 -3.10
N LEU A 81 -7.98 -2.89 -4.39
CA LEU A 81 -9.05 -2.01 -4.81
C LEU A 81 -10.39 -2.60 -4.37
N LYS A 82 -11.17 -1.87 -3.56
CA LYS A 82 -12.51 -2.30 -3.11
C LYS A 82 -13.59 -2.24 -4.19
N VAL A 83 -13.32 -1.56 -5.30
CA VAL A 83 -14.26 -1.38 -6.43
C VAL A 83 -13.51 -1.56 -7.74
N ASP A 84 -14.14 -2.26 -8.67
CA ASP A 84 -13.69 -2.30 -10.06
C ASP A 84 -13.65 -0.84 -10.61
N PRO A 85 -12.54 -0.41 -11.24
CA PRO A 85 -12.41 0.92 -11.82
C PRO A 85 -13.57 1.32 -12.77
N LYS A 86 -14.19 0.35 -13.47
CA LYS A 86 -15.36 0.60 -14.33
C LYS A 86 -16.60 0.98 -13.53
N GLU A 87 -16.84 0.31 -12.42
CA GLU A 87 -18.00 0.57 -11.58
C GLU A 87 -17.85 1.86 -10.78
N ALA A 88 -16.64 2.16 -10.29
CA ALA A 88 -16.32 3.43 -9.65
C ALA A 88 -16.56 4.62 -10.58
N ARG A 89 -16.24 4.50 -11.89
CA ARG A 89 -16.55 5.52 -12.90
C ARG A 89 -18.06 5.69 -13.09
N ARG A 90 -18.84 4.59 -13.15
CA ARG A 90 -20.31 4.64 -13.26
C ARG A 90 -20.95 5.29 -12.04
N GLN A 91 -20.52 4.97 -10.82
CA GLN A 91 -21.06 5.60 -9.61
C GLN A 91 -20.75 7.10 -9.54
N ARG A 92 -19.54 7.54 -9.92
CA ARG A 92 -19.19 8.97 -9.97
C ARG A 92 -20.07 9.76 -10.94
N TYR A 93 -20.36 9.21 -12.12
CA TYR A 93 -21.25 9.85 -13.10
C TYR A 93 -22.71 9.95 -12.62
N ARG A 94 -23.20 8.96 -11.86
CA ARG A 94 -24.56 9.00 -11.28
C ARG A 94 -24.67 10.06 -10.18
N ARG A 95 -23.64 10.21 -9.34
CA ARG A 95 -23.63 11.19 -8.24
C ARG A 95 -23.57 12.64 -8.75
N SER A 96 -22.91 12.90 -9.88
CA SER A 96 -22.88 14.23 -10.51
C SER A 96 -24.21 14.65 -11.15
N LYS A 97 -25.13 13.72 -11.46
CA LYS A 97 -26.47 14.06 -11.98
C LYS A 97 -27.49 14.36 -10.87
N ALA A 98 -27.30 13.82 -9.67
CA ALA A 98 -28.22 14.04 -8.55
C ALA A 98 -28.15 15.48 -8.00
N THR A 99 -26.97 16.12 -8.05
CA THR A 99 -26.80 17.51 -7.56
C THR A 99 -27.31 18.60 -8.50
N VAL A 100 -27.75 18.26 -9.73
CA VAL A 100 -28.26 19.26 -10.70
C VAL A 100 -29.80 19.33 -10.70
N ALA A 101 -30.49 18.41 -10.02
CA ALA A 101 -31.95 18.30 -10.09
C ALA A 101 -32.69 18.96 -8.89
N GLU A 102 -31.98 19.47 -7.89
CA GLU A 102 -32.58 19.99 -6.64
C GLU A 102 -32.30 21.50 -6.50
N GLY A 103 -32.65 22.25 -7.54
CA GLY A 103 -32.38 23.68 -7.64
C GLY A 103 -33.35 24.43 -8.56
N GLU A 104 -34.63 24.06 -8.61
CA GLU A 104 -35.69 24.91 -9.16
C GLU A 104 -36.74 25.21 -8.09
N ARG A 105 -37.03 26.51 -7.96
CA ARG A 105 -37.71 27.22 -6.85
C ARG A 105 -39.24 27.03 -6.82
N PRO A 106 -39.89 27.31 -5.67
CA PRO A 106 -41.32 27.05 -5.42
C PRO A 106 -42.26 27.97 -6.21
N ALA A 107 -43.48 27.45 -6.42
CA ALA A 107 -44.60 28.10 -7.10
C ALA A 107 -45.08 29.37 -6.35
N ALA A 108 -45.56 30.33 -7.16
CA ALA A 108 -46.18 31.58 -6.76
C ALA A 108 -47.49 31.40 -5.98
#